data_AF-A0A0T9RSD4-F1
#
_entry.id   AF-A0A0T9RSD4-F1
#
_cell.length_a   1.000
_cell.length_b   1.000
_cell.length_c   1.000
_cell.angle_alpha   90.00
_cell.angle_beta   90.00
_cell.angle_gamma   90.00
#
_symmetry.space_group_name_H-M   'P 1'
#
loop_
_entity.id
_entity.type
_entity.pdbx_description
1 polymer ?
#
loop_
_entity_poly.entity_id
_entity_poly.type
_entity_poly.pdbx_seq_one_letter_code
_entity_poly.pdbx_strand_id
1 'polypeptide(L)'
;MLTWDQAEVIALLTYCVGLSLDAVQCNAGMDGKVGGELVSVENALEFDLRNWWQPTKENYFGRISKVQMSEALTAIEKDAQAASVLKMKKGDAAHLAAVEIAQTRWVPECLLPMDETVSLSSTDDSAAA
;
A
#
# COMPACT_ATOMS: atom_id res chain seq x y z
N MET A 1 21.12 -23.35 29.89
CA MET A 1 20.62 -22.79 28.63
C MET A 1 19.18 -23.21 28.48
N LEU A 2 18.24 -22.29 28.23
CA LEU A 2 16.83 -22.65 28.06
C LEU A 2 16.70 -23.50 26.79
N THR A 3 16.43 -24.79 26.94
CA THR A 3 16.14 -25.71 25.84
C THR A 3 14.65 -25.58 25.51
N TRP A 4 14.30 -24.56 24.73
CA TRP A 4 12.96 -24.40 24.19
C TRP A 4 12.78 -25.24 22.94
N ASP A 5 11.54 -25.68 22.70
CA ASP A 5 11.22 -26.40 21.46
C ASP A 5 11.30 -25.44 20.26
N GLN A 6 11.65 -25.97 19.08
CA GLN A 6 11.83 -25.16 17.87
C GLN A 6 10.54 -24.43 17.50
N ALA A 7 9.37 -25.03 17.75
CA ALA A 7 8.07 -24.40 17.50
C ALA A 7 7.84 -23.17 18.40
N GLU A 8 8.28 -23.21 19.66
CA GLU A 8 8.14 -22.10 20.61
C GLU A 8 9.06 -20.94 20.26
N VAL A 9 10.29 -21.24 19.84
CA VAL A 9 11.24 -20.22 19.38
C VAL A 9 10.74 -19.54 18.11
N ILE A 10 10.20 -20.30 17.15
CA ILE A 10 9.61 -19.73 15.93
C ILE A 10 8.38 -18.90 16.29
N ALA A 11 7.50 -19.37 17.18
CA ALA A 11 6.32 -18.61 17.59
C ALA A 11 6.69 -17.28 18.24
N LEU A 12 7.70 -17.26 19.13
CA LEU A 12 8.19 -16.02 19.74
C LEU A 12 8.85 -15.10 18.70
N LEU A 13 9.67 -15.64 17.80
CA LEU A 13 10.29 -14.86 16.74
C LEU A 13 9.22 -14.25 15.81
N THR A 14 8.23 -15.03 15.40
CA THR A 14 7.09 -14.54 14.60
C THR A 14 6.31 -13.47 15.35
N TYR A 15 6.10 -13.62 16.65
CA TYR A 15 5.44 -12.60 17.47
C TYR A 15 6.28 -11.31 17.56
N CYS A 16 7.58 -11.42 17.81
CA CYS A 16 8.50 -10.29 17.86
C CYS A 16 8.57 -9.56 16.51
N VAL A 17 8.71 -10.30 15.41
CA VAL A 17 8.71 -9.74 14.05
C VAL A 17 7.37 -9.11 13.71
N GLY A 18 6.25 -9.76 14.07
CA GLY A 18 4.91 -9.21 13.88
C GLY A 18 4.68 -7.89 14.62
N LEU A 19 5.24 -7.74 15.82
CA LEU A 19 5.23 -6.49 16.57
C LEU A 19 6.13 -5.42 15.94
N SER A 20 7.32 -5.80 15.44
CA SER A 20 8.24 -4.85 14.79
C SER A 20 7.76 -4.39 13.41
N LEU A 21 6.96 -5.20 12.72
CA LEU A 21 6.41 -4.90 11.40
C LEU A 21 4.97 -4.35 11.44
N ASP A 22 4.37 -4.23 12.63
CA ASP A 22 3.04 -3.65 12.76
C ASP A 22 3.09 -2.18 12.33
N ALA A 23 2.60 -1.91 11.12
CA ALA A 23 2.52 -0.57 10.53
C ALA A 23 1.63 0.40 11.35
N VAL A 24 0.85 -0.09 12.31
CA VAL A 24 0.14 0.74 13.30
C VAL A 24 1.09 1.28 14.38
N GLN A 25 2.16 0.54 14.66
CA GLN A 25 3.18 0.83 15.67
C GLN A 25 4.43 1.50 15.07
N CYS A 26 4.68 1.28 13.77
CA CYS A 26 5.45 2.20 12.93
C CYS A 26 4.69 3.54 12.92
N ASN A 27 4.92 4.31 13.98
CA ASN A 27 4.45 5.67 14.14
C ASN A 27 5.05 6.46 12.99
N ALA A 28 4.34 6.43 11.87
CA ALA A 28 4.58 7.27 10.73
C ALA A 28 4.84 8.65 11.32
N GLY A 29 6.05 9.19 11.12
CA GLY A 29 6.48 10.41 11.81
C GLY A 29 5.54 11.60 11.50
N MET A 30 5.96 12.83 11.76
CA MET A 30 5.13 14.02 11.50
C MET A 30 4.47 14.07 10.08
N ASP A 31 4.99 13.33 9.11
CA ASP A 31 4.48 13.21 7.73
C ASP A 31 3.57 11.99 7.41
N GLY A 32 3.36 11.04 8.33
CA GLY A 32 2.45 9.92 8.05
C GLY A 32 2.96 8.89 7.02
N LYS A 33 4.27 8.87 6.71
CA LYS A 33 4.92 7.92 5.79
C LYS A 33 5.69 6.83 6.55
N VAL A 34 5.44 5.57 6.19
CA VAL A 34 6.06 4.35 6.75
C VAL A 34 6.98 3.66 5.73
N GLY A 35 6.84 3.98 4.44
CA GLY A 35 7.57 3.33 3.35
C GLY A 35 9.10 3.34 3.48
N GLY A 36 9.70 4.36 4.12
CA GLY A 36 11.14 4.39 4.36
C GLY A 36 11.66 3.28 5.28
N GLU A 37 10.90 2.91 6.32
CA GLU A 37 11.27 1.80 7.22
C GLU A 37 11.04 0.44 6.55
N LEU A 38 10.03 0.36 5.67
CA LEU A 38 9.68 -0.86 4.94
C LEU A 38 10.77 -1.26 3.95
N VAL A 39 11.49 -0.32 3.31
CA VAL A 39 12.61 -0.64 2.40
C VAL A 39 13.68 -1.49 3.08
N SER A 40 14.01 -1.21 4.34
CA SER A 40 15.01 -2.00 5.07
C SER A 40 14.54 -3.44 5.30
N VAL A 41 13.24 -3.63 5.49
CA VAL A 41 12.62 -4.94 5.71
C VAL A 41 12.53 -5.71 4.40
N GLU A 42 12.10 -5.05 3.32
CA GLU A 42 12.02 -5.61 1.97
C GLU A 42 13.38 -6.12 1.51
N ASN A 43 14.44 -5.34 1.70
CA ASN A 43 15.81 -5.75 1.37
C ASN A 43 16.31 -6.90 2.24
N ALA A 44 16.01 -6.91 3.54
CA ALA A 44 16.44 -7.97 4.44
C ALA A 44 15.76 -9.32 4.17
N LEU A 45 14.52 -9.29 3.67
CA LEU A 45 13.71 -10.48 3.38
C LEU A 45 13.68 -10.85 1.89
N GLU A 46 14.36 -10.09 1.02
CA GLU A 46 14.27 -10.21 -0.44
C GLU A 46 12.82 -10.29 -0.92
N PHE A 47 11.98 -9.41 -0.36
CA PHE A 47 10.53 -9.41 -0.50
C PHE A 47 10.04 -8.07 -1.04
N ASP A 48 9.00 -8.09 -1.88
CA ASP A 48 8.38 -6.88 -2.44
C ASP A 48 6.93 -6.78 -1.95
N LEU A 49 6.64 -5.75 -1.15
CA LEU A 49 5.33 -5.48 -0.55
C LEU A 49 4.23 -5.32 -1.60
N ARG A 50 4.56 -4.77 -2.78
CA ARG A 50 3.61 -4.51 -3.87
C ARG A 50 2.99 -5.81 -4.41
N ASN A 51 3.66 -6.95 -4.25
CA ASN A 51 3.15 -8.24 -4.68
C ASN A 51 2.10 -8.82 -3.73
N TRP A 52 2.06 -8.35 -2.48
CA TRP A 52 1.18 -8.88 -1.43
C TRP A 52 0.14 -7.87 -0.96
N TRP A 53 0.35 -6.60 -1.28
CA TRP A 53 -0.61 -5.55 -1.02
C TRP A 53 -1.89 -5.74 -1.85
N GLN A 54 -3.01 -5.92 -1.16
CA GLN A 54 -4.34 -6.02 -1.77
C GLN A 54 -5.33 -5.15 -1.00
N PRO A 55 -5.59 -3.91 -1.45
CA PRO A 55 -6.48 -3.00 -0.75
C PRO A 55 -7.94 -3.37 -1.06
N THR A 56 -8.66 -3.85 -0.05
CA THR A 56 -10.09 -4.17 -0.16
C THR A 56 -10.95 -3.10 0.51
N LYS A 57 -12.27 -3.20 0.33
CA LYS A 57 -13.25 -2.36 1.01
C LYS A 57 -13.13 -2.44 2.53
N GLU A 58 -12.99 -3.63 3.10
CA GLU A 58 -12.90 -3.80 4.56
C GLU A 58 -11.51 -3.44 5.10
N ASN A 59 -10.46 -3.66 4.30
CA ASN A 59 -9.08 -3.47 4.74
C ASN A 59 -8.67 -1.98 4.69
N TYR A 60 -8.82 -1.33 3.53
CA TYR A 60 -8.27 0.01 3.27
C TYR A 60 -9.33 1.03 2.83
N PHE A 61 -10.08 0.73 1.76
CA PHE A 61 -11.01 1.70 1.16
C PHE A 61 -12.19 2.08 2.07
N GLY A 62 -12.56 1.26 3.05
CA GLY A 62 -13.56 1.65 4.06
C GLY A 62 -13.06 2.74 5.02
N ARG A 63 -11.75 2.83 5.21
CA ARG A 63 -11.09 3.70 6.20
C ARG A 63 -10.73 5.06 5.63
N ILE A 64 -10.41 5.14 4.34
CA ILE A 64 -10.01 6.39 3.68
C ILE A 64 -11.21 7.22 3.19
N SER A 65 -10.95 8.48 2.84
CA SER A 65 -11.97 9.41 2.31
C SER A 65 -12.26 9.17 0.82
N LYS A 66 -13.41 9.65 0.33
CA LYS A 66 -13.75 9.55 -1.11
C LYS A 66 -12.76 10.31 -2.01
N VAL A 67 -12.11 11.36 -1.49
CA VAL A 67 -11.08 12.11 -2.22
C VAL A 67 -9.84 11.26 -2.39
N GLN A 68 -9.36 10.62 -1.33
CA GLN A 68 -8.23 9.69 -1.40
C GLN A 68 -8.51 8.46 -2.29
N MET A 69 -9.76 7.98 -2.33
CA MET A 69 -10.15 6.94 -3.29
C MET A 69 -10.06 7.42 -4.74
N SER A 70 -10.45 8.67 -5.00
CA SER A 70 -10.34 9.29 -6.32
C SER A 70 -8.87 9.43 -6.73
N GLU A 71 -8.02 9.91 -5.82
CA GLU A 71 -6.57 10.03 -6.06
C GLU A 71 -5.94 8.67 -6.37
N ALA A 72 -6.31 7.63 -5.63
CA ALA A 72 -5.86 6.26 -5.87
C ALA A 72 -6.28 5.74 -7.26
N LEU A 73 -7.47 6.10 -7.73
CA LEU A 73 -7.96 5.74 -9.07
C LEU A 73 -7.27 6.53 -10.19
N THR A 74 -6.96 7.81 -9.97
CA THR A 74 -6.16 8.61 -10.91
C THR A 74 -4.72 8.09 -11.01
N ALA A 75 -4.14 7.60 -9.91
CA ALA A 75 -2.81 6.99 -9.90
C ALA A 75 -2.71 5.69 -10.73
N ILE A 76 -3.85 5.07 -11.08
CA ILE A 76 -3.91 3.91 -11.98
C ILE A 76 -4.52 4.26 -13.35
N GLU A 77 -4.48 5.54 -13.72
CA GLU A 77 -4.98 6.08 -14.99
C GLU A 77 -6.49 5.84 -15.23
N LYS A 78 -7.28 5.71 -14.15
CA LYS A 78 -8.74 5.52 -14.20
C LYS A 78 -9.50 6.78 -13.82
N ASP A 79 -9.19 7.88 -14.50
CA ASP A 79 -9.75 9.21 -14.20
C ASP A 79 -11.27 9.30 -14.33
N ALA A 80 -11.85 8.54 -15.27
CA ALA A 80 -13.31 8.48 -15.43
C ALA A 80 -13.99 7.87 -14.19
N GLN A 81 -13.38 6.83 -13.62
CA GLN A 81 -13.83 6.17 -12.40
C GLN A 81 -13.55 7.04 -11.16
N ALA A 82 -12.41 7.74 -11.14
CA ALA A 82 -12.05 8.69 -10.09
C ALA A 82 -13.12 9.78 -9.91
N ALA A 83 -13.55 10.41 -11.01
CA ALA A 83 -14.62 11.40 -11.00
C ALA A 83 -15.98 10.81 -10.58
N SER A 84 -16.25 9.55 -10.92
CA SER A 84 -17.48 8.83 -10.54
C SER A 84 -17.53 8.59 -9.03
N VAL A 85 -16.42 8.14 -8.43
CA VAL A 85 -16.31 7.81 -7.00
C VAL A 85 -16.66 8.97 -6.08
N LEU A 86 -16.35 10.21 -6.47
CA LEU A 86 -16.70 11.40 -5.68
C LEU A 86 -18.22 11.57 -5.51
N LYS A 87 -18.99 11.23 -6.55
CA LYS A 87 -20.45 11.37 -6.59
C LYS A 87 -21.20 10.18 -5.99
N MET A 88 -20.53 9.06 -5.75
CA MET A 88 -21.12 7.85 -5.19
C MET A 88 -21.22 7.89 -3.66
N LYS A 89 -22.02 6.95 -3.11
CA LYS A 89 -22.02 6.65 -1.68
C LYS A 89 -20.67 6.01 -1.31
N LYS A 90 -20.14 6.33 -0.12
CA LYS A 90 -18.82 5.85 0.34
C LYS A 90 -18.65 4.33 0.23
N GLY A 91 -19.71 3.56 0.52
CA GLY A 91 -19.67 2.10 0.46
C GLY A 91 -19.57 1.52 -0.95
N ASP A 92 -20.15 2.19 -1.94
CA ASP A 92 -20.12 1.77 -3.35
C ASP A 92 -18.83 2.25 -4.01
N ALA A 93 -18.43 3.49 -3.70
CA ALA A 93 -17.13 4.05 -4.05
C ALA A 93 -15.97 3.15 -3.61
N ALA A 94 -15.98 2.68 -2.36
CA ALA A 94 -14.96 1.80 -1.83
C ALA A 94 -14.93 0.43 -2.52
N HIS A 95 -16.08 -0.09 -2.96
CA HIS A 95 -16.13 -1.34 -3.71
C HIS A 95 -15.58 -1.18 -5.13
N LEU A 96 -15.98 -0.11 -5.82
CA LEU A 96 -15.45 0.20 -7.16
C LEU A 96 -13.93 0.39 -7.11
N ALA A 97 -13.44 1.21 -6.18
CA ALA A 97 -12.00 1.43 -5.99
C ALA A 97 -11.26 0.10 -5.73
N ALA A 98 -11.80 -0.76 -4.85
CA ALA A 98 -11.20 -2.07 -4.56
C ALA A 98 -11.12 -2.97 -5.80
N VAL A 99 -12.17 -3.04 -6.62
CA VAL A 99 -12.18 -3.89 -7.82
C VAL A 99 -11.17 -3.38 -8.85
N GLU A 100 -11.13 -2.08 -9.08
CA GLU A 100 -10.28 -1.48 -10.10
C GLU A 100 -8.79 -1.51 -9.73
N ILE A 101 -8.47 -1.42 -8.43
CA ILE A 101 -7.11 -1.44 -7.89
C ILE A 101 -6.61 -2.87 -7.61
N ALA A 102 -7.49 -3.84 -7.35
CA ALA A 102 -7.08 -5.23 -7.17
C ALA A 102 -6.37 -5.83 -8.39
N GLN A 103 -6.55 -5.24 -9.58
CA GLN A 103 -5.89 -5.64 -10.82
C GLN A 103 -4.53 -4.96 -11.05
N THR A 104 -4.11 -4.06 -10.15
CA THR A 104 -2.88 -3.29 -10.27
C THR A 104 -1.94 -3.54 -9.09
N ARG A 105 -0.67 -3.14 -9.25
CA ARG A 105 0.33 -3.18 -8.17
C ARG A 105 0.39 -1.84 -7.41
N TRP A 106 -0.74 -1.16 -7.34
CA TRP A 106 -0.81 0.17 -6.73
C TRP A 106 -0.67 0.07 -5.21
N VAL A 107 0.14 0.95 -4.64
CA VAL A 107 0.39 1.06 -3.20
C VAL A 107 0.22 2.54 -2.78
N PRO A 108 -0.41 2.83 -1.63
CA PRO A 108 -0.54 4.19 -1.11
C PRO A 108 0.80 4.90 -0.92
N GLU A 109 0.82 6.22 -1.06
CA GLU A 109 2.03 7.03 -0.88
C GLU A 109 2.66 6.87 0.52
N CYS A 110 1.87 6.63 1.56
CA CYS A 110 2.39 6.37 2.90
C CYS A 110 3.23 5.09 2.99
N LEU A 111 3.06 4.15 2.08
CA LEU A 111 3.80 2.88 2.02
C LEU A 111 4.91 2.89 0.95
N LEU A 112 4.98 3.93 0.11
CA LEU A 112 6.02 4.04 -0.91
C LEU A 112 7.38 4.43 -0.27
N PRO A 113 8.50 3.87 -0.77
CA PRO A 113 9.84 4.32 -0.41
C PRO A 113 9.97 5.84 -0.57
N MET A 114 10.72 6.49 0.33
CA MET A 114 10.97 7.94 0.26
C MET A 114 11.58 8.40 -1.08
N ASP A 115 12.18 7.49 -1.85
CA ASP A 115 12.87 7.77 -3.12
C ASP A 115 12.02 7.44 -4.38
N GLU A 116 10.87 6.77 -4.26
CA GLU A 116 10.04 6.38 -5.42
C GLU A 116 8.93 7.38 -5.75
N THR A 117 9.22 8.69 -5.63
CA THR A 117 8.31 9.72 -6.17
C THR A 117 8.40 9.86 -7.70
N VAL A 118 9.10 8.95 -8.40
CA VAL A 118 9.26 8.98 -9.85
C VAL A 118 8.98 7.61 -10.45
N SER A 119 7.80 7.45 -11.06
CA SER A 119 7.59 6.84 -12.39
C SER A 119 6.22 6.15 -12.53
N LEU A 120 5.14 6.94 -12.58
CA LEU A 120 3.91 6.59 -13.34
C LEU A 120 3.34 7.85 -14.01
N SER A 121 4.20 8.63 -14.68
CA SER A 121 3.77 9.59 -15.70
C SER A 121 4.04 8.96 -17.06
N SER A 122 2.96 8.57 -17.71
CA SER A 122 2.85 8.00 -19.03
C SER A 122 3.37 8.92 -20.15
N THR A 123 3.67 8.25 -21.27
CA THR A 123 3.69 8.75 -22.66
C THR A 123 5.03 9.21 -23.21
N ASP A 124 5.62 8.25 -23.94
CA ASP A 124 6.52 8.41 -25.08
C ASP A 124 6.02 9.55 -26.00
N ASP A 125 6.68 10.70 -25.94
CA ASP A 125 6.62 11.75 -26.97
C ASP A 125 8.05 11.93 -27.52
N SER A 126 8.35 11.25 -28.62
CA SER A 126 9.51 11.52 -29.48
C SER A 126 9.35 10.74 -30.79
N ALA A 127 9.41 11.30 -32.00
CA ALA A 127 9.45 12.65 -32.51
C ALA A 127 9.11 12.54 -34.01
N ALA A 128 8.44 13.54 -34.56
CA ALA A 128 8.43 13.74 -36.00
C ALA A 128 9.79 14.31 -36.44
N ALA A 129 10.40 13.69 -37.45
CA ALA A 129 11.29 14.32 -38.42
C ALA A 129 11.28 13.49 -39.72
#